data_AF-O13118-F1
#
_entry.id   AF-O13118-F1
#
_cell.length_a   1.000
_cell.length_b   1.000
_cell.length_c   1.000
_cell.angle_alpha   90.00
_cell.angle_beta   90.00
_cell.angle_gamma   90.00
#
_symmetry.space_group_name_H-M   'P 1'
#
loop_
_entity.id
_entity.type
_entity.pdbx_description
1 polymer ?
#
loop_
_entity_poly.entity_id
_entity_poly.type
_entity_poly.pdbx_seq_one_letter_code
_entity_poly.pdbx_strand_id
1 'polypeptide(L)' 'RCSNYKPTSTGCRGIDAKHWNSYCTTTHTYVRALTMENEHAS' A
#
# COMPACT_ATOMS: atom_id res chain seq x y z
N ARG A 1 -0.93 5.49 0.35
CA ARG A 1 -1.90 4.38 0.19
C ARG A 1 -2.26 4.24 -1.29
N CYS A 2 -2.52 3.02 -1.75
CA CYS A 2 -3.03 2.79 -3.11
C CYS A 2 -4.49 3.24 -3.26
N SER A 3 -4.77 4.06 -4.28
CA SER A 3 -6.15 4.46 -4.64
C SER A 3 -6.94 3.31 -5.26
N ASN A 4 -6.28 2.51 -6.12
CA ASN A 4 -6.80 1.27 -6.69
C ASN A 4 -5.63 0.28 -6.83
N TYR A 5 -5.84 -0.99 -6.51
CA TYR A 5 -4.82 -2.05 -6.61
C TYR A 5 -4.51 -2.46 -8.06
N LYS A 6 -5.45 -2.22 -8.99
CA LYS A 6 -5.30 -2.41 -10.44
C LYS A 6 -5.94 -1.22 -11.19
N PRO A 7 -5.23 -0.09 -11.33
CA PRO A 7 -5.74 1.09 -12.03
C PRO A 7 -5.97 0.88 -13.53
N THR A 8 -5.43 -0.20 -14.11
CA THR A 8 -5.68 -0.65 -15.48
C THR A 8 -6.12 -2.12 -15.49
N SER A 9 -6.72 -2.59 -16.59
CA SER A 9 -7.12 -4.00 -16.73
C SER A 9 -5.94 -4.98 -16.57
N THR A 10 -4.72 -4.53 -16.85
CA THR A 10 -3.48 -5.33 -16.77
C THR A 10 -2.66 -5.12 -15.50
N GLY A 11 -3.15 -4.29 -14.56
CA GLY A 11 -2.45 -4.02 -13.30
C GLY A 11 -2.02 -2.57 -13.14
N CYS A 12 -0.76 -2.36 -12.75
CA CYS A 12 -0.16 -1.05 -12.58
C CYS A 12 -0.07 -0.29 -13.92
N ARG A 13 -0.26 1.03 -13.88
CA ARG A 13 -0.16 1.87 -15.08
C ARG A 13 1.29 1.89 -15.59
N GLY A 14 1.49 1.58 -16.86
CA GLY A 14 2.80 1.66 -17.53
C GLY A 14 3.68 0.42 -17.41
N ILE A 15 3.16 -0.68 -16.86
CA ILE A 15 3.87 -1.96 -16.87
C ILE A 15 3.60 -2.71 -18.18
N ASP A 16 4.65 -3.28 -18.77
CA ASP A 16 4.52 -4.16 -19.91
C ASP A 16 3.87 -5.49 -19.51
N ALA A 17 2.56 -5.56 -19.73
CA ALA A 17 1.72 -6.70 -19.36
C ALA A 17 2.02 -7.98 -20.15
N LYS A 18 2.77 -7.90 -21.26
CA LYS A 18 3.19 -9.10 -22.01
C LYS A 18 4.23 -9.91 -21.25
N HIS A 19 5.05 -9.24 -20.44
CA HIS A 19 6.15 -9.86 -19.72
C HIS A 19 5.94 -9.86 -18.20
N TRP A 20 5.10 -8.97 -17.67
CA TRP A 20 4.98 -8.77 -16.22
C TRP A 20 3.53 -8.65 -15.76
N ASN A 21 3.17 -9.47 -14.76
CA ASN A 21 1.96 -9.28 -13.98
C ASN A 21 2.23 -8.29 -12.85
N SER A 22 1.33 -7.31 -12.66
CA SER A 22 1.54 -6.24 -11.68
C SER A 22 0.27 -5.91 -10.89
N TYR A 23 0.47 -5.45 -9.65
CA TYR A 23 -0.57 -4.87 -8.79
C TYR A 23 0.05 -3.84 -7.86
N CYS A 24 -0.73 -2.83 -7.48
CA CYS A 24 -0.30 -1.83 -6.51
C CYS A 24 -0.59 -2.33 -5.09
N THR A 25 0.38 -2.21 -4.19
CA THR A 25 0.21 -2.49 -2.75
C THR A 25 0.75 -1.36 -1.90
N THR A 26 0.17 -1.18 -0.70
CA THR A 26 0.63 -0.16 0.25
C THR A 26 1.75 -0.75 1.10
N THR A 27 2.86 -0.03 1.20
CA THR A 27 3.95 -0.36 2.11
C THR A 27 3.78 0.40 3.43
N HIS A 28 4.29 -0.17 4.51
CA HIS A 28 4.24 0.42 5.83
C HIS A 28 5.66 0.75 6.32
N THR A 29 5.76 1.78 7.15
CA THR A 29 6.95 2.11 7.92
C THR A 29 6.55 2.32 9.37
N TYR A 30 7.49 2.15 10.29
CA TYR A 30 7.25 2.31 11.73
C TYR A 30 7.82 3.64 12.20
N VAL A 31 7.02 4.39 12.94
CA VAL A 31 7.41 5.64 13.59
C VAL A 31 6.98 5.58 15.05
N ARG A 32 7.68 6.31 15.92
CA ARG A 32 7.20 6.53 17.28
C ARG A 32 6.04 7.54 17.22
N ALA A 33 4.94 7.21 17.86
CA ALA A 33 3.80 8.08 18.05
C ALA A 33 3.27 7.83 19.47
N LEU A 34 2.69 8.86 20.09
CA LEU A 34 1.97 8.69 21.35
C LEU A 34 0.77 7.77 21.09
N THR A 35 0.74 6.62 21.75
CA THR A 35 -0.38 5.68 21.62
C THR A 35 -1.10 5.54 22.95
N MET A 36 -2.42 5.33 22.89
CA MET A 36 -3.22 5.04 24.07
C MET A 36 -3.68 3.59 24.01
N GLU A 37 -3.37 2.84 25.07
CA GLU A 37 -3.86 1.48 25.27
C GLU A 37 -4.56 1.43 26.63
N ASN A 38 -5.86 1.12 26.67
CA ASN A 38 -6.66 1.04 27.91
C ASN A 38 -6.45 2.22 28.87
N GLU A 39 -6.58 3.46 28.34
CA GLU A 39 -6.37 4.72 29.09
C GLU A 39 -4.92 5.00 29.53
N HIS A 40 -3.97 4.11 29.25
CA HIS A 40 -2.54 4.32 29.45
C HIS A 40 -1.89 4.85 28.19
N ALA A 41 -1.27 6.03 28.28
CA ALA A 41 -0.48 6.61 27.21
C ALA A 41 0.96 6.05 27.23
N SER A 42 1.49 5.67 26.07
CA SER A 42 2.83 5.10 25.86
C SER A 42 3.55 5.69 24.66
#